data_AF-A0A2V5XJK6-F1
#
_entry.id   AF-A0A2V5XJK6-F1
#
_cell.length_a   1.000
_cell.length_b   1.000
_cell.length_c   1.000
_cell.angle_alpha   90.00
_cell.angle_beta   90.00
_cell.angle_gamma   90.00
#
_symmetry.space_group_name_H-M   'P 1'
#
loop_
_entity.id
_entity.type
_entity.pdbx_description
1 polymer ?
#
loop_
_entity_poly.entity_id
_entity_poly.type
_entity_poly.pdbx_seq_one_letter_code
_entity_poly.pdbx_strand_id
1 'polypeptide(L)'
;MARLAAALPGPPKVVNLEPSSLSDIFENIREVAQVCGTPDRAQEVVAELSMRVEAVRARAAQTKTRPRCFLMEWVDPPFCSGHWGPELVEIAGGHDPLGRKHECSVQISWEQVLEARPEVLV
;
A
#
# COMPACT_ATOMS: atom_id res chain seq x y z
N MET A 1 18.04 -12.51 -3.14
CA MET A 1 18.52 -12.13 -1.78
C MET A 1 19.81 -12.84 -1.37
N ALA A 2 19.89 -14.18 -1.35
CA ALA A 2 21.07 -14.91 -0.84
C ALA A 2 22.42 -14.56 -1.50
N ARG A 3 22.43 -14.29 -2.82
CA ARG A 3 23.68 -13.97 -3.56
C ARG A 3 24.27 -12.58 -3.26
N LEU A 4 23.45 -11.60 -2.90
CA LEU A 4 23.91 -10.24 -2.61
C LEU A 4 24.44 -10.13 -1.18
N ALA A 5 23.76 -10.78 -0.23
CA ALA A 5 24.18 -10.83 1.17
C ALA A 5 25.57 -11.46 1.34
N ALA A 6 25.93 -12.43 0.50
CA ALA A 6 27.24 -13.09 0.50
C ALA A 6 28.41 -12.19 0.04
N ALA A 7 28.13 -11.05 -0.60
CA ALA A 7 29.15 -10.12 -1.09
C ALA A 7 29.45 -8.96 -0.12
N LEU A 8 28.72 -8.86 1.01
CA LEU A 8 28.91 -7.82 2.01
C LEU A 8 29.97 -8.22 3.04
N PRO A 9 30.72 -7.25 3.64
CA PRO A 9 31.64 -7.54 4.73
C PRO A 9 30.90 -8.06 5.97
N GLY A 10 31.29 -9.23 6.47
CA GLY A 10 30.63 -9.90 7.60
C GLY A 10 29.27 -10.51 7.23
N PRO A 11 28.61 -11.25 8.13
CA PRO A 11 27.26 -11.76 7.89
C PRO A 11 26.24 -10.61 8.11
N PRO A 12 25.67 -9.99 7.05
CA PRO A 12 24.68 -8.95 7.24
C PRO A 12 23.40 -9.54 7.85
N LYS A 13 22.76 -8.79 8.75
CA LYS A 13 21.39 -9.11 9.15
C LYS A 13 20.45 -8.63 8.05
N VAL A 14 19.82 -9.57 7.35
CA VAL A 14 18.80 -9.28 6.34
C VAL A 14 17.42 -9.39 6.99
N VAL A 15 16.64 -8.32 6.88
CA VAL A 15 15.23 -8.27 7.33
C VAL A 15 14.37 -8.22 6.07
N ASN A 16 13.50 -9.20 5.89
CA ASN A 16 12.61 -9.27 4.73
C ASN A 16 11.23 -8.75 5.13
N LEU A 17 10.78 -7.70 4.46
CA LEU A 17 9.59 -6.93 4.80
C LEU A 17 8.65 -6.93 3.60
N GLU A 18 7.51 -7.60 3.74
CA GLU A 18 6.53 -7.79 2.66
C GLU A 18 5.12 -7.37 3.14
N PRO A 19 4.87 -6.05 3.30
CA PRO A 19 3.60 -5.58 3.81
C PRO A 19 2.48 -5.72 2.76
N SER A 20 1.36 -6.31 3.18
CA SER A 20 0.16 -6.47 2.36
C SER A 20 -0.90 -5.41 2.65
N SER A 21 -0.86 -4.79 3.82
CA SER A 21 -1.81 -3.78 4.29
C SER A 21 -1.11 -2.55 4.82
N LEU A 22 -1.84 -1.45 5.00
CA LEU A 22 -1.31 -0.24 5.63
C LEU A 22 -0.92 -0.49 7.09
N SER A 23 -1.65 -1.36 7.79
CA SER A 23 -1.25 -1.81 9.14
C SER A 23 0.07 -2.56 9.12
N ASP A 24 0.32 -3.42 8.11
CA ASP A 24 1.60 -4.11 7.99
C ASP A 24 2.72 -3.10 7.81
N ILE A 25 2.53 -2.04 7.00
CA ILE A 25 3.52 -0.97 6.86
C ILE A 25 3.88 -0.37 8.23
N PHE A 26 2.89 -0.09 9.08
CA PHE A 26 3.15 0.44 10.41
C PHE A 26 3.90 -0.56 11.31
N GLU A 27 3.57 -1.84 11.25
CA GLU A 27 4.33 -2.87 11.96
C GLU A 27 5.77 -3.02 11.43
N ASN A 28 5.95 -2.92 10.11
CA ASN A 28 7.26 -2.99 9.45
C ASN A 28 8.13 -1.80 9.88
N ILE A 29 7.56 -0.60 10.03
CA ILE A 29 8.27 0.56 10.60
C ILE A 29 8.76 0.26 12.02
N ARG A 30 7.91 -0.35 12.86
CA ARG A 30 8.30 -0.75 14.21
C ARG A 30 9.39 -1.81 14.19
N GLU A 31 9.29 -2.81 13.32
CA GLU A 31 10.31 -3.86 13.18
C GLU A 31 11.68 -3.28 12.78
N VAL A 32 11.71 -2.38 11.79
CA VAL A 32 12.95 -1.70 11.39
C VAL A 32 13.55 -0.93 12.57
N ALA A 33 12.73 -0.18 13.31
CA ALA A 33 13.21 0.58 14.46
C ALA A 33 13.75 -0.32 15.58
N GLN A 34 13.15 -1.49 15.81
CA GLN A 34 13.70 -2.47 16.76
C GLN A 34 15.07 -2.97 16.31
N VAL A 35 15.23 -3.30 15.02
CA VAL A 35 16.51 -3.73 14.47
C VAL A 35 17.57 -2.63 14.52
N CYS A 36 17.16 -1.37 14.39
CA CYS A 36 18.03 -0.21 14.48
C CYS A 36 18.23 0.33 15.90
N GLY A 37 17.59 -0.26 16.93
CA GLY A 37 17.71 0.22 18.32
C GLY A 37 17.08 1.59 18.58
N THR A 38 16.04 1.96 17.82
CA THR A 38 15.36 3.27 17.88
C THR A 38 13.83 3.16 18.07
N PRO A 39 13.32 2.33 19.00
CA PRO A 39 11.89 2.03 19.11
C PRO A 39 11.01 3.26 19.39
N ASP A 40 11.49 4.22 20.18
CA ASP A 40 10.74 5.45 20.51
C ASP A 40 10.46 6.29 19.26
N ARG A 41 11.42 6.33 18.32
CA ARG A 41 11.24 7.04 17.05
C ARG A 41 10.16 6.41 16.18
N ALA A 42 10.03 5.08 16.18
CA ALA A 42 8.94 4.43 15.47
C ALA A 42 7.58 4.77 16.08
N GLN A 43 7.46 4.90 17.40
CA GLN A 43 6.20 5.29 18.03
C GLN A 43 5.76 6.67 17.56
N GLU A 44 6.67 7.65 17.54
CA GLU A 44 6.40 8.99 17.03
C GLU A 44 5.96 8.98 15.56
N VAL A 45 6.72 8.29 14.70
CA VAL A 45 6.44 8.22 13.25
C VAL A 45 5.11 7.54 12.98
N VAL A 46 4.84 6.40 13.61
CA VAL A 46 3.58 5.68 13.40
C VAL A 46 2.39 6.48 13.92
N ALA A 47 2.53 7.17 15.06
CA ALA A 47 1.48 8.06 15.56
C ALA A 47 1.19 9.20 14.56
N GLU A 48 2.22 9.86 14.01
CA GLU A 48 2.06 10.91 13.02
C GLU A 48 1.37 10.42 11.74
N LEU A 49 1.83 9.28 11.19
CA LEU A 49 1.25 8.69 10.00
C LEU A 49 -0.20 8.25 10.23
N SER A 50 -0.49 7.66 11.39
CA SER A 50 -1.85 7.26 11.76
C SER A 50 -2.79 8.47 11.84
N MET A 51 -2.34 9.58 12.44
CA MET A 51 -3.12 10.83 12.48
C MET A 51 -3.38 11.39 11.07
N ARG A 52 -2.39 11.32 10.17
CA ARG A 52 -2.55 11.77 8.78
C ARG A 52 -3.56 10.92 8.02
N VAL A 53 -3.53 9.59 8.19
CA VAL A 53 -4.50 8.67 7.59
C VAL A 53 -5.91 8.97 8.10
N GLU A 54 -6.05 9.18 9.41
CA GLU A 54 -7.37 9.49 9.99
C GLU A 54 -7.89 10.86 9.55
N ALA A 55 -7.02 11.85 9.39
CA ALA A 55 -7.41 13.14 8.83
C ALA A 55 -7.94 13.03 7.38
N VAL A 56 -7.34 12.15 6.56
CA VAL A 56 -7.87 11.84 5.21
C VAL A 56 -9.21 11.13 5.31
N ARG A 57 -9.33 10.10 6.15
CA ARG A 57 -10.57 9.35 6.37
C ARG A 57 -11.71 10.28 6.80
N ALA A 58 -11.46 11.14 7.77
CA ALA A 58 -12.44 12.10 8.30
C ALA A 58 -12.88 13.12 7.24
N ARG A 59 -11.96 13.57 6.36
CA ARG A 59 -12.30 14.44 5.23
C ARG A 59 -13.12 13.69 4.18
N ALA A 60 -12.71 12.49 3.82
CA ALA A 60 -13.40 11.66 2.83
C ALA A 60 -14.83 11.30 3.28
N ALA A 61 -15.04 11.07 4.58
CA ALA A 61 -16.35 10.80 5.16
C ALA A 61 -17.36 11.96 5.02
N GLN A 62 -16.91 13.19 4.78
CA GLN A 62 -17.79 14.34 4.54
C GLN A 62 -18.33 14.38 3.10
N THR A 63 -17.72 13.62 2.20
CA THR A 63 -18.13 13.55 0.79
C THR A 63 -19.28 12.56 0.62
N LYS A 64 -20.27 12.91 -0.22
CA LYS A 64 -21.45 12.08 -0.48
C LYS A 64 -21.26 11.07 -1.61
N THR A 65 -20.19 11.21 -2.39
CA THR A 65 -19.92 10.43 -3.61
C THR A 65 -18.71 9.53 -3.41
N ARG A 66 -18.81 8.27 -3.83
CA ARG A 66 -17.67 7.35 -3.85
C ARG A 66 -17.37 6.99 -5.30
N PRO A 67 -16.46 7.71 -5.98
CA PRO A 67 -16.18 7.45 -7.38
C PRO A 67 -15.60 6.04 -7.56
N ARG A 68 -15.99 5.37 -8.65
CA ARG A 68 -15.31 4.17 -9.10
C ARG A 68 -13.95 4.56 -9.65
N CYS A 69 -12.89 4.10 -9.02
CA CYS A 69 -11.52 4.35 -9.43
C CYS A 69 -10.94 3.09 -10.08
N PHE A 70 -9.93 3.23 -10.91
CA PHE A 70 -9.00 2.16 -11.24
C PHE A 70 -7.60 2.64 -10.88
N LEU A 71 -7.02 2.08 -9.82
CA LEU A 71 -5.64 2.34 -9.43
C LEU A 71 -4.73 1.39 -10.22
N MET A 72 -3.98 1.96 -11.15
CA MET A 72 -3.20 1.21 -12.13
C MET A 72 -1.72 1.23 -11.77
N GLU A 73 -1.13 0.05 -11.57
CA GLU A 73 0.32 -0.06 -11.25
C GLU A 73 1.19 -0.08 -12.51
N TRP A 74 0.63 -0.53 -13.64
CA TRP A 74 1.29 -0.58 -14.93
C TRP A 74 0.26 -0.48 -16.06
N VAL A 75 0.66 0.06 -17.22
CA VAL A 75 -0.26 0.41 -18.32
C VAL A 75 -0.38 -0.67 -19.39
N ASP A 76 0.72 -1.34 -19.76
CA ASP A 76 0.74 -2.26 -20.90
C ASP A 76 1.58 -3.53 -20.63
N PRO A 77 0.93 -4.69 -20.45
CA PRO A 77 -0.51 -4.87 -20.20
C PRO A 77 -0.92 -4.27 -18.84
N PRO A 78 -2.19 -3.86 -18.63
CA PRO A 78 -2.57 -3.16 -17.41
C PRO A 78 -2.46 -4.06 -16.17
N PHE A 79 -1.95 -3.51 -15.06
CA PHE A 79 -1.95 -4.18 -13.75
C PHE A 79 -2.90 -3.47 -12.81
N CYS A 80 -3.84 -4.22 -12.21
CA CYS A 80 -4.66 -3.68 -11.14
C CYS A 80 -3.89 -3.67 -9.82
N SER A 81 -4.12 -2.64 -9.01
CA SER A 81 -3.39 -2.51 -7.76
C SER A 81 -3.79 -3.56 -6.73
N GLY A 82 -2.77 -4.00 -5.97
CA GLY A 82 -2.91 -4.94 -4.87
C GLY A 82 -2.46 -4.36 -3.54
N HIS A 83 -2.26 -5.22 -2.56
CA HIS A 83 -1.73 -4.92 -1.24
C HIS A 83 -2.55 -3.78 -0.59
N TRP A 84 -1.85 -2.73 -0.12
CA TRP A 84 -2.44 -1.57 0.55
C TRP A 84 -2.99 -0.53 -0.44
N GLY A 85 -2.76 -0.68 -1.75
CA GLY A 85 -3.23 0.27 -2.77
C GLY A 85 -4.76 0.45 -2.76
N PRO A 86 -5.54 -0.64 -2.91
CA PRO A 86 -7.01 -0.57 -2.83
C PRO A 86 -7.52 -0.04 -1.48
N GLU A 87 -6.82 -0.37 -0.38
CA GLU A 87 -7.13 0.16 0.95
C GLU A 87 -7.00 1.70 0.97
N LEU A 88 -5.96 2.26 0.34
CA LEU A 88 -5.80 3.71 0.27
C LEU A 88 -6.89 4.40 -0.55
N VAL A 89 -7.33 3.78 -1.65
CA VAL A 89 -8.45 4.29 -2.45
C VAL A 89 -9.71 4.36 -1.58
N GLU A 90 -9.99 3.32 -0.80
CA GLU A 90 -11.13 3.29 0.13
C GLU A 90 -11.03 4.37 1.22
N ILE A 91 -9.84 4.54 1.82
CA ILE A 91 -9.55 5.58 2.82
C ILE A 91 -9.77 6.98 2.25
N ALA A 92 -9.37 7.20 0.99
CA ALA A 92 -9.56 8.46 0.28
C ALA A 92 -11.03 8.70 -0.15
N GLY A 93 -11.92 7.73 0.05
CA GLY A 93 -13.35 7.83 -0.26
C GLY A 93 -13.75 7.26 -1.62
N GLY A 94 -12.80 6.69 -2.37
CA GLY A 94 -13.07 5.98 -3.62
C GLY A 94 -13.54 4.55 -3.41
N HIS A 95 -13.76 3.87 -4.53
CA HIS A 95 -13.98 2.44 -4.61
C HIS A 95 -13.28 1.91 -5.86
N ASP A 96 -12.32 0.99 -5.70
CA ASP A 96 -11.69 0.30 -6.82
C ASP A 96 -12.32 -1.09 -6.99
N PRO A 97 -13.14 -1.33 -8.02
CA PRO A 97 -13.79 -2.62 -8.24
C PRO A 97 -12.84 -3.71 -8.79
N LEU A 98 -11.65 -3.33 -9.29
CA LEU A 98 -10.64 -4.25 -9.83
C LEU A 98 -9.46 -4.46 -8.88
N GLY A 99 -9.31 -3.58 -7.90
CA GLY A 99 -8.28 -3.64 -6.87
C GLY A 99 -8.36 -4.89 -6.01
N ARG A 100 -7.20 -5.48 -5.71
CA ARG A 100 -7.05 -6.71 -4.92
C ARG A 100 -6.53 -6.40 -3.53
N LYS A 101 -7.41 -5.92 -2.66
CA LYS A 101 -7.04 -5.47 -1.31
C LYS A 101 -6.32 -6.59 -0.53
N HIS A 102 -5.12 -6.29 -0.06
CA HIS A 102 -4.22 -7.18 0.68
C HIS A 102 -3.71 -8.41 -0.08
N GLU A 103 -3.89 -8.46 -1.39
CA GLU A 103 -3.37 -9.52 -2.26
C GLU A 103 -2.40 -8.94 -3.30
N CYS A 104 -1.59 -9.77 -3.95
CA CYS A 104 -0.70 -9.28 -5.00
C CYS A 104 -1.46 -8.57 -6.12
N SER A 105 -0.86 -7.52 -6.69
CA SER A 105 -1.30 -6.97 -7.96
C SER A 105 -1.17 -8.01 -9.06
N VAL A 106 -2.07 -7.93 -10.04
CA VAL A 106 -2.08 -8.86 -11.16
C VAL A 106 -2.30 -8.11 -12.46
N GLN A 107 -1.77 -8.70 -13.51
CA GLN A 107 -2.09 -8.30 -14.86
C GLN A 107 -3.58 -8.58 -15.14
N ILE A 108 -4.26 -7.61 -15.73
CA ILE A 108 -5.62 -7.70 -16.24
C ILE A 108 -5.66 -7.28 -17.70
N SER A 109 -6.81 -7.40 -18.35
CA SER A 109 -7.02 -6.91 -19.71
C SER A 109 -7.70 -5.53 -19.72
N TRP A 110 -7.52 -4.77 -20.80
CA TRP A 110 -8.20 -3.48 -20.97
C TRP A 110 -9.73 -3.65 -21.08
N GLU A 111 -10.21 -4.79 -21.57
CA GLU A 111 -11.63 -5.12 -21.57
C GLU A 111 -12.20 -5.19 -20.15
N GLN A 112 -11.48 -5.82 -19.21
CA GLN A 112 -11.88 -5.85 -17.79
C GLN A 112 -11.94 -4.43 -17.19
N VAL A 113 -11.00 -3.55 -17.56
CA VAL A 113 -11.01 -2.13 -17.14
C VAL A 113 -12.24 -1.39 -17.68
N LEU A 114 -12.56 -1.58 -18.96
CA LEU A 114 -13.73 -0.96 -19.59
C LEU A 114 -15.03 -1.46 -18.98
N GLU A 115 -15.15 -2.76 -18.69
CA GLU A 115 -16.32 -3.37 -18.04
C GLU A 115 -16.54 -2.84 -16.62
N ALA A 116 -15.45 -2.59 -15.88
CA ALA A 116 -15.51 -1.98 -14.55
C ALA A 116 -16.02 -0.54 -14.55
N ARG A 117 -16.01 0.15 -15.71
CA ARG A 117 -16.47 1.52 -15.92
C ARG A 117 -15.92 2.50 -14.86
N PRO A 118 -14.59 2.58 -14.66
CA PRO A 118 -14.03 3.56 -13.73
C PRO A 118 -14.41 4.97 -14.17
N GLU A 119 -14.75 5.81 -13.19
CA GLU A 119 -14.98 7.24 -13.37
C GLU A 119 -13.64 8.00 -13.34
N VAL A 120 -12.63 7.45 -12.67
CA VAL A 120 -11.29 8.03 -12.50
C VAL A 120 -10.24 6.94 -12.69
N LEU A 121 -9.18 7.26 -13.44
CA LEU A 121 -7.95 6.46 -13.54
C LEU A 121 -6.87 7.16 -12.71
N VAL A 122 -6.16 6.40 -11.87
CA VAL A 122 -5.09 6.89 -10.99
C VAL A 122 -3.79 6.15 -11.28
#